data_AF-M1WGQ2-F1
#
_entry.id   AF-M1WGQ2-F1
#
_cell.length_a   1.000
_cell.length_b   1.000
_cell.length_c   1.000
_cell.angle_alpha   90.00
_cell.angle_beta   90.00
_cell.angle_gamma   90.00
#
_symmetry.space_group_name_H-M   'P 1'
#
loop_
_entity.id
_entity.type
_entity.pdbx_description
1 polymer ?
#
loop_
_entity_poly.entity_id
_entity_poly.type
_entity_poly.pdbx_seq_one_letter_code
_entity_poly.pdbx_strand_id
1 'polypeptide(L)'
;MRKTNDSNGAESRKRRRESVSNGEEGSDPARQEGHRVPSTAKRPALEPKHAKSTITARMPTSIITARMPTKLLTTNWSVGSKRLLNRRNVQQLKRAFVQLGGPKRDLEEHHLKVLCTGAQVHRMMKQLGSQDGTKQAGGMPDFTIWPDVNGREQLELLAGQHRVRALEEWVKEADLGEEELWWPCKFYDKGKLA
;
A
#
# COMPACT_ATOMS: atom_id res chain seq x y z
N MET A 1 65.02 -2.30 12.75
CA MET A 1 64.78 -1.13 13.63
C MET A 1 63.26 -0.93 13.71
N ARG A 2 62.51 -1.64 14.56
CA ARG A 2 62.11 -1.30 15.94
C ARG A 2 61.82 0.19 16.19
N LYS A 3 60.53 0.53 16.33
CA LYS A 3 59.99 1.25 17.49
C LYS A 3 58.49 1.01 17.62
N THR A 4 58.15 0.28 18.68
CA THR A 4 56.86 0.10 19.33
C THR A 4 56.58 1.28 20.28
N ASN A 5 55.29 1.52 20.55
CA ASN A 5 54.68 2.05 21.78
C ASN A 5 53.18 1.75 21.58
N ASP A 6 52.48 0.83 22.25
CA ASP A 6 52.34 0.51 23.68
C ASP A 6 51.99 1.71 24.56
N SER A 7 50.72 1.82 24.97
CA SER A 7 50.30 1.42 26.33
C SER A 7 48.91 1.95 26.75
N ASN A 8 48.09 1.01 27.26
CA ASN A 8 47.21 1.07 28.44
C ASN A 8 46.08 2.13 28.53
N GLY A 9 44.86 1.83 28.95
CA GLY A 9 44.35 0.70 29.73
C GLY A 9 43.55 1.25 30.92
N ALA A 10 42.30 0.81 31.09
CA ALA A 10 41.59 0.83 32.38
C ALA A 10 40.29 0.01 32.28
N GLU A 11 40.42 -1.27 32.62
CA GLU A 11 39.33 -2.13 33.10
C GLU A 11 38.98 -1.70 34.54
N SER A 12 37.70 -1.67 34.91
CA SER A 12 37.28 -1.85 36.31
C SER A 12 35.81 -2.29 36.42
N ARG A 13 35.66 -3.57 36.75
CA ARG A 13 34.49 -4.21 37.37
C ARG A 13 34.26 -3.66 38.78
N LYS A 14 33.01 -3.46 39.22
CA LYS A 14 32.52 -3.95 40.54
C LYS A 14 31.03 -3.69 40.85
N ARG A 15 30.31 -4.79 41.07
CA ARG A 15 29.48 -5.18 42.24
C ARG A 15 28.26 -4.33 42.71
N ARG A 16 27.09 -5.00 42.65
CA ARG A 16 26.22 -5.42 43.77
C ARG A 16 25.93 -4.40 44.89
N ARG A 17 24.65 -4.04 45.08
CA ARG A 17 23.92 -4.28 46.35
C ARG A 17 22.41 -4.10 46.23
N GLU A 18 21.72 -5.06 46.82
CA GLU A 18 20.33 -5.03 47.28
C GLU A 18 20.09 -3.88 48.27
N SER A 19 18.85 -3.42 48.37
CA SER A 19 18.31 -2.84 49.61
C SER A 19 16.79 -3.07 49.65
N VAL A 20 16.42 -3.98 50.56
CA VAL A 20 15.10 -4.20 51.14
C VAL A 20 14.95 -3.26 52.34
N SER A 21 13.75 -2.75 52.59
CA SER A 21 13.18 -2.43 53.93
C SER A 21 11.91 -1.59 53.72
N ASN A 22 10.85 -1.60 54.52
CA ASN A 22 10.21 -2.48 55.50
C ASN A 22 9.00 -1.64 55.96
N GLY A 23 7.89 -2.24 56.40
CA GLY A 23 6.84 -1.47 57.06
C GLY A 23 5.50 -2.17 57.09
N GLU A 24 5.36 -3.09 58.03
CA GLU A 24 4.12 -3.71 58.51
C GLU A 24 3.21 -2.66 59.16
N GLU A 25 1.88 -2.82 59.05
CA GLU A 25 1.00 -2.89 60.22
C GLU A 25 -0.42 -3.28 59.79
N GLY A 26 -0.94 -4.34 60.43
CA GLY A 26 -2.29 -4.84 60.23
C GLY A 26 -3.32 -4.10 61.06
N SER A 27 -4.58 -4.17 60.62
CA SER A 27 -5.77 -4.08 61.48
C SER A 27 -7.01 -4.48 60.68
N ASP A 28 -7.50 -5.69 60.93
CA ASP A 28 -8.93 -6.04 60.91
C ASP A 28 -9.46 -5.79 62.35
N PRO A 29 -10.76 -5.56 62.64
CA PRO A 29 -11.91 -6.15 61.95
C PRO A 29 -13.23 -5.32 61.85
N ALA A 30 -14.17 -5.90 61.09
CA ALA A 30 -15.61 -6.02 61.38
C ALA A 30 -16.65 -5.16 60.61
N ARG A 31 -17.63 -5.92 60.05
CA ARG A 31 -19.00 -5.57 59.60
C ARG A 31 -19.10 -4.78 58.27
N GLN A 32 -20.03 -5.04 57.35
CA GLN A 32 -21.24 -5.85 57.32
C GLN A 32 -21.61 -6.13 55.83
N GLU A 33 -22.16 -7.31 55.59
CA GLU A 33 -23.21 -7.70 54.64
C GLU A 33 -23.65 -6.68 53.55
N GLY A 34 -23.55 -7.10 52.28
CA GLY A 34 -24.09 -6.32 51.16
C GLY A 34 -23.96 -6.99 49.79
N HIS A 35 -24.95 -7.81 49.46
CA HIS A 35 -25.45 -8.15 48.11
C HIS A 35 -24.50 -8.47 46.94
N ARG A 36 -24.55 -9.77 46.61
CA ARG A 36 -24.20 -10.38 45.34
C ARG A 36 -25.02 -9.81 44.17
N VAL A 37 -24.37 -9.18 43.19
CA VAL A 37 -24.82 -9.14 41.78
C VAL A 37 -23.59 -8.91 40.86
N PRO A 38 -23.28 -9.82 39.93
CA PRO A 38 -22.35 -9.54 38.85
C PRO A 38 -23.12 -8.84 37.73
N SER A 39 -22.98 -7.51 37.60
CA SER A 39 -23.53 -6.79 36.45
C SER A 39 -22.53 -6.80 35.29
N THR A 40 -22.75 -7.76 34.40
CA THR A 40 -22.18 -7.87 33.06
C THR A 40 -22.74 -6.75 32.16
N ALA A 41 -22.24 -5.54 32.30
CA ALA A 41 -22.45 -4.50 31.28
C ALA A 41 -21.34 -4.58 30.22
N LYS A 42 -21.43 -5.59 29.34
CA LYS A 42 -20.74 -5.58 28.05
C LYS A 42 -21.22 -4.35 27.28
N ARG A 43 -20.46 -3.25 27.33
CA ARG A 43 -20.58 -2.22 26.30
C ARG A 43 -20.26 -2.90 24.96
N PRO A 44 -21.19 -2.93 23.99
CA PRO A 44 -20.83 -3.41 22.66
C PRO A 44 -19.76 -2.47 22.15
N ALA A 45 -18.59 -3.02 21.85
CA ALA A 45 -17.63 -2.36 20.99
C ALA A 45 -18.40 -1.98 19.72
N LEU A 46 -18.60 -0.68 19.51
CA LEU A 46 -19.03 -0.16 18.23
C LEU A 46 -17.91 -0.51 17.26
N GLU A 47 -18.07 -1.67 16.61
CA GLU A 47 -17.23 -2.07 15.52
C GLU A 47 -17.22 -0.93 14.51
N PRO A 48 -16.04 -0.43 14.10
CA PRO A 48 -15.97 0.48 12.98
C PRO A 48 -16.35 -0.35 11.75
N LYS A 49 -17.65 -0.34 11.42
CA LYS A 49 -18.16 -0.77 10.14
C LYS A 49 -17.39 0.03 9.12
N HIS A 50 -16.40 -0.61 8.52
CA HIS A 50 -15.72 -0.12 7.34
C HIS A 50 -16.82 0.19 6.34
N ALA A 51 -17.15 1.48 6.21
CA ALA A 51 -18.01 1.96 5.15
C ALA A 51 -17.25 1.67 3.84
N LYS A 52 -17.54 0.49 3.27
CA LYS A 52 -17.17 0.15 1.91
C LYS A 52 -17.82 1.23 1.07
N SER A 53 -17.00 2.16 0.60
CA SER A 53 -17.38 3.22 -0.35
C SER A 53 -18.34 2.61 -1.37
N THR A 54 -19.58 3.09 -1.43
CA THR A 54 -20.73 2.51 -2.15
C THR A 54 -20.42 2.17 -3.63
N ILE A 55 -19.40 2.80 -4.19
CA ILE A 55 -18.89 2.58 -5.55
C ILE A 55 -18.34 1.14 -5.75
N THR A 56 -17.79 0.47 -4.73
CA THR A 56 -17.14 -0.84 -4.94
C THR A 56 -18.09 -2.00 -5.15
N ALA A 57 -19.35 -1.91 -4.70
CA ALA A 57 -20.33 -3.00 -4.79
C ALA A 57 -21.01 -3.11 -6.17
N ARG A 58 -20.75 -2.16 -7.07
CA ARG A 58 -21.43 -2.05 -8.38
C ARG A 58 -20.47 -1.73 -9.53
N MET A 59 -19.17 -1.95 -9.35
CA MET A 59 -18.22 -1.76 -10.44
C MET A 59 -18.51 -2.79 -11.54
N PRO A 60 -18.70 -2.37 -12.80
CA PRO A 60 -18.82 -3.28 -13.93
C PRO A 60 -17.57 -4.16 -14.03
N THR A 61 -17.68 -5.30 -14.70
CA THR A 61 -16.53 -6.14 -15.00
C THR A 61 -15.44 -5.31 -15.69
N SER A 62 -14.19 -5.46 -15.26
CA SER A 62 -13.07 -4.78 -15.91
C SER A 62 -12.96 -5.26 -17.36
N ILE A 63 -12.70 -4.34 -18.28
CA ILE A 63 -12.54 -4.60 -19.71
C ILE A 63 -11.33 -5.51 -19.94
N ILE A 64 -10.19 -5.17 -19.32
CA ILE A 64 -8.92 -5.86 -19.47
C ILE A 64 -8.00 -5.54 -18.29
N THR A 65 -7.00 -6.38 -18.06
CA THR A 65 -5.83 -6.04 -17.23
C THR A 65 -4.61 -5.87 -18.12
N ALA A 66 -3.90 -4.76 -18.00
CA ALA A 66 -2.70 -4.47 -18.80
C ALA A 66 -1.61 -3.80 -17.95
N ARG A 67 -0.34 -3.97 -18.33
CA ARG A 67 0.80 -3.22 -17.77
C ARG A 67 0.67 -1.77 -18.22
N MET A 68 0.74 -0.84 -17.27
CA MET A 68 0.67 0.60 -17.55
C MET A 68 1.80 1.34 -16.83
N PRO A 69 2.52 2.25 -17.51
CA PRO A 69 3.40 3.20 -16.84
C PRO A 69 2.63 4.10 -15.89
N THR A 70 3.13 4.29 -14.66
CA THR A 70 2.42 5.09 -13.64
C THR A 70 2.35 6.57 -14.01
N LYS A 71 3.31 7.08 -14.81
CA LYS A 71 3.32 8.46 -15.32
C LYS A 71 2.13 8.79 -16.24
N LEU A 72 1.47 7.77 -16.78
CA LEU A 72 0.28 7.92 -17.61
C LEU A 72 -1.01 7.89 -16.79
N LEU A 73 -0.91 7.80 -15.46
CA LEU A 73 -2.03 7.78 -14.54
C LEU A 73 -2.14 9.12 -13.82
N THR A 74 -3.38 9.57 -13.62
CA THR A 74 -3.68 10.77 -12.87
C THR A 74 -4.59 10.47 -11.70
N THR A 75 -4.36 11.17 -10.59
CA THR A 75 -5.31 11.19 -9.46
C THR A 75 -6.37 12.28 -9.63
N ASN A 76 -6.39 12.98 -10.77
CA ASN A 76 -7.45 13.92 -11.14
C ASN A 76 -8.67 13.16 -11.65
N TRP A 77 -9.71 13.08 -10.82
CA TRP A 77 -10.97 12.41 -11.15
C TRP A 77 -11.93 13.40 -11.78
N SER A 78 -12.52 13.02 -12.90
CA SER A 78 -13.66 13.75 -13.48
C SER A 78 -14.95 13.45 -12.72
N VAL A 79 -15.02 12.32 -12.02
CA VAL A 79 -16.20 11.87 -11.27
C VAL A 79 -15.81 11.48 -9.83
N GLY A 80 -16.48 12.11 -8.86
CA GLY A 80 -16.39 11.76 -7.43
C GLY A 80 -15.35 12.54 -6.61
N SER A 81 -15.19 12.14 -5.34
CA SER A 81 -14.27 12.76 -4.39
C SER A 81 -13.01 11.91 -4.19
N LYS A 82 -11.85 12.54 -4.32
CA LYS A 82 -10.55 11.89 -4.18
C LYS A 82 -10.30 11.50 -2.73
N ARG A 83 -9.81 10.30 -2.50
CA ARG A 83 -9.22 9.96 -1.20
C ARG A 83 -7.98 10.81 -1.01
N LEU A 84 -7.79 11.40 0.17
CA LEU A 84 -6.55 12.11 0.46
C LEU A 84 -5.39 11.12 0.53
N LEU A 85 -4.24 11.55 0.01
CA LEU A 85 -3.01 10.79 0.14
C LEU A 85 -2.59 10.79 1.61
N ASN A 86 -2.43 9.59 2.18
CA ASN A 86 -2.01 9.40 3.56
C ASN A 86 -0.55 8.98 3.58
N ARG A 87 0.32 9.87 4.05
CA ARG A 87 1.77 9.62 4.08
C ARG A 87 2.16 8.41 4.92
N ARG A 88 1.44 8.11 6.02
CA ARG A 88 1.72 6.93 6.85
C ARG A 88 1.50 5.64 6.05
N ASN A 89 0.42 5.57 5.28
CA ASN A 89 0.13 4.41 4.43
C ASN A 89 1.16 4.26 3.31
N VAL A 90 1.62 5.37 2.72
CA VAL A 90 2.70 5.35 1.72
C VAL A 90 3.99 4.78 2.33
N GLN A 91 4.39 5.26 3.51
CA GLN A 91 5.60 4.76 4.18
C GLN A 91 5.47 3.29 4.58
N GLN A 92 4.29 2.84 5.03
CA GLN A 92 4.04 1.44 5.34
C GLN A 92 4.17 0.55 4.09
N LEU A 93 3.59 0.97 2.96
CA LEU A 93 3.73 0.26 1.69
C LEU A 93 5.18 0.22 1.22
N LYS A 94 5.91 1.34 1.31
CA LYS A 94 7.33 1.40 0.96
C LYS A 94 8.16 0.42 1.78
N ARG A 95 7.95 0.37 3.10
CA ARG A 95 8.61 -0.60 4.00
C ARG A 95 8.30 -2.04 3.59
N ALA A 96 7.05 -2.33 3.22
CA ALA A 96 6.68 -3.65 2.73
C ALA A 96 7.41 -4.00 1.42
N PHE A 97 7.59 -3.05 0.50
CA PHE A 97 8.38 -3.29 -0.71
C PHE A 97 9.82 -3.66 -0.39
N VAL A 98 10.47 -2.95 0.53
CA VAL A 98 11.85 -3.27 0.96
C VAL A 98 11.92 -4.67 1.58
N GLN A 99 10.99 -5.00 2.49
CA GLN A 99 10.98 -6.31 3.18
C GLN A 99 10.72 -7.48 2.24
N LEU A 100 9.91 -7.28 1.20
CA LEU A 100 9.52 -8.33 0.26
C LEU A 100 10.42 -8.41 -0.98
N GLY A 101 11.45 -7.57 -1.07
CA GLY A 101 12.35 -7.49 -2.24
C GLY A 101 11.71 -6.85 -3.48
N GLY A 102 10.67 -6.03 -3.30
CA GLY A 102 9.99 -5.28 -4.36
C GLY A 102 8.47 -5.24 -4.20
N PRO A 103 7.77 -4.49 -5.07
CA PRO A 103 6.32 -4.44 -5.09
C PRO A 103 5.71 -5.76 -5.59
N LYS A 104 4.75 -6.30 -4.84
CA LYS A 104 4.00 -7.50 -5.24
C LYS A 104 2.94 -7.14 -6.29
N ARG A 105 3.31 -7.24 -7.56
CA ARG A 105 2.46 -6.89 -8.71
C ARG A 105 1.53 -8.03 -9.16
N ASP A 106 1.86 -9.29 -8.82
CA ASP A 106 1.14 -10.49 -9.32
C ASP A 106 -0.22 -10.74 -8.68
N LEU A 107 -0.47 -10.15 -7.51
CA LEU A 107 -1.73 -10.31 -6.80
C LEU A 107 -2.79 -9.40 -7.42
N GLU A 108 -3.91 -10.00 -7.82
CA GLU A 108 -5.01 -9.29 -8.48
C GLU A 108 -5.61 -8.16 -7.62
N GLU A 109 -5.58 -8.33 -6.30
CA GLU A 109 -5.97 -7.31 -5.30
C GLU A 109 -5.06 -6.08 -5.34
N HIS A 110 -3.82 -6.28 -5.74
CA HIS A 110 -2.82 -5.23 -5.90
C HIS A 110 -2.86 -4.60 -7.27
N HIS A 111 -3.74 -4.99 -8.19
CA HIS A 111 -3.89 -4.26 -9.45
C HIS A 111 -4.49 -2.87 -9.20
N LEU A 112 -4.05 -1.88 -9.96
CA LEU A 112 -4.65 -0.54 -9.94
C LEU A 112 -5.98 -0.57 -10.70
N LYS A 113 -6.89 0.33 -10.35
CA LYS A 113 -8.16 0.48 -11.07
C LYS A 113 -8.13 1.80 -11.83
N VAL A 114 -8.31 1.75 -13.14
CA VAL A 114 -8.21 2.92 -14.01
C VAL A 114 -9.48 3.09 -14.84
N LEU A 115 -9.89 4.34 -15.07
CA LEU A 115 -10.98 4.70 -15.97
C LEU A 115 -10.48 5.03 -17.36
N CYS A 116 -11.20 4.53 -18.34
CA CYS A 116 -10.97 4.81 -19.75
C CYS A 116 -12.29 4.68 -20.52
N THR A 117 -12.30 5.01 -21.80
CA THR A 117 -13.39 4.63 -22.70
C THR A 117 -13.12 3.25 -23.31
N GLY A 118 -14.16 2.45 -23.53
CA GLY A 118 -14.01 1.18 -24.25
C GLY A 118 -13.35 1.32 -25.63
N ALA A 119 -13.61 2.44 -26.33
CA ALA A 119 -12.99 2.74 -27.62
C ALA A 119 -11.47 2.91 -27.55
N GLN A 120 -10.93 3.52 -26.48
CA GLN A 120 -9.49 3.68 -26.29
C GLN A 120 -8.79 2.33 -26.12
N VAL A 121 -9.38 1.42 -25.33
CA VAL A 121 -8.85 0.06 -25.14
C VAL A 121 -8.92 -0.72 -26.43
N HIS A 122 -10.02 -0.60 -27.19
CA HIS A 122 -10.15 -1.28 -28.48
C HIS A 122 -9.08 -0.83 -29.49
N ARG A 123 -8.81 0.48 -29.60
CA ARG A 123 -7.72 0.99 -30.46
C ARG A 123 -6.36 0.46 -30.03
N MET A 124 -6.09 0.43 -28.72
CA MET A 124 -4.84 -0.11 -28.18
C MET A 124 -4.67 -1.60 -28.51
N MET A 125 -5.72 -2.40 -28.29
CA MET A 125 -5.70 -3.82 -28.61
C MET A 125 -5.55 -4.07 -30.11
N LYS A 126 -6.19 -3.26 -30.96
CA LYS A 126 -5.99 -3.31 -32.41
C LYS A 126 -4.54 -2.99 -32.79
N GLN A 127 -3.95 -1.95 -32.21
CA GLN A 127 -2.55 -1.60 -32.47
C GLN A 127 -1.59 -2.72 -32.07
N LEU A 128 -1.79 -3.31 -30.89
CA LEU A 128 -0.99 -4.45 -30.41
C LEU A 128 -1.19 -5.71 -31.28
N GLY A 129 -2.37 -5.91 -31.84
CA GLY A 129 -2.66 -7.01 -32.77
C GLY A 129 -2.22 -6.76 -34.22
N SER A 130 -2.03 -5.50 -34.63
CA SER A 130 -1.52 -5.09 -35.94
C SER A 130 -0.01 -4.91 -35.98
N GLN A 131 0.69 -4.91 -34.83
CA GLN A 131 2.12 -5.13 -34.80
C GLN A 131 2.42 -6.60 -35.07
N ASP A 132 2.57 -6.93 -36.35
CA ASP A 132 3.01 -8.24 -36.83
C ASP A 132 4.29 -8.69 -36.08
N GLY A 133 4.18 -9.83 -35.38
CA GLY A 133 5.34 -10.66 -35.03
C GLY A 133 5.64 -10.88 -33.55
N THR A 134 5.26 -9.97 -32.64
CA THR A 134 5.41 -10.23 -31.19
C THR A 134 4.08 -10.65 -30.61
N LYS A 135 3.71 -11.91 -30.88
CA LYS A 135 2.72 -12.61 -30.06
C LYS A 135 3.20 -12.47 -28.61
N GLN A 136 2.53 -11.64 -27.81
CA GLN A 136 2.67 -11.70 -26.36
C GLN A 136 2.12 -13.06 -25.92
N ALA A 137 2.99 -14.08 -25.95
CA ALA A 137 2.68 -15.44 -25.57
C ALA A 137 2.24 -15.42 -24.10
N GLY A 138 0.93 -15.56 -23.85
CA GLY A 138 0.36 -15.72 -22.51
C GLY A 138 0.60 -14.56 -21.53
N GLY A 139 1.08 -13.41 -22.00
CA GLY A 139 1.44 -12.26 -21.17
C GLY A 139 0.33 -11.22 -21.07
N MET A 140 0.28 -10.53 -19.93
CA MET A 140 -0.55 -9.34 -19.76
C MET A 140 -0.14 -8.26 -20.78
N PRO A 141 -1.08 -7.70 -21.58
CA PRO A 141 -0.77 -6.70 -22.60
C PRO A 141 0.03 -5.52 -22.04
N ASP A 142 0.97 -4.99 -22.83
CA ASP A 142 1.76 -3.83 -22.44
C ASP A 142 1.20 -2.55 -23.10
N PHE A 143 0.74 -1.62 -22.26
CA PHE A 143 0.15 -0.36 -22.69
C PHE A 143 1.15 0.82 -22.57
N THR A 144 2.44 0.55 -22.63
CA THR A 144 3.51 1.57 -22.67
C THR A 144 3.34 2.59 -23.81
N ILE A 145 2.89 2.16 -24.99
CA ILE A 145 2.64 3.02 -26.17
C ILE A 145 1.26 3.70 -26.15
N TRP A 146 0.55 3.71 -25.03
CA TRP A 146 -0.76 4.34 -24.91
C TRP A 146 -0.82 5.79 -25.45
N PRO A 147 0.18 6.66 -25.18
CA PRO A 147 0.16 8.05 -25.65
C PRO A 147 0.17 8.18 -27.17
N ASP A 148 0.77 7.23 -27.87
CA ASP A 148 0.90 7.23 -29.32
C ASP A 148 -0.41 6.81 -30.00
N VAL A 149 -1.20 5.97 -29.33
CA VAL A 149 -2.47 5.42 -29.85
C VAL A 149 -3.68 6.26 -29.44
N ASN A 150 -3.68 6.75 -28.20
CA ASN A 150 -4.84 7.40 -27.58
C ASN A 150 -4.60 8.87 -27.22
N GLY A 151 -3.44 9.42 -27.57
CA GLY A 151 -3.03 10.78 -27.22
C GLY A 151 -2.44 10.87 -25.81
N ARG A 152 -1.87 12.03 -25.48
CA ARG A 152 -1.11 12.27 -24.23
C ARG A 152 -1.96 12.48 -22.97
N GLU A 153 -3.27 12.22 -23.05
CA GLU A 153 -4.17 12.35 -21.90
C GLU A 153 -3.90 11.25 -20.88
N GLN A 154 -3.79 11.62 -19.60
CA GLN A 154 -3.59 10.67 -18.51
C GLN A 154 -4.90 9.96 -18.15
N LEU A 155 -4.80 8.69 -17.76
CA LEU A 155 -5.94 7.89 -17.31
C LEU A 155 -6.24 8.11 -15.85
N GLU A 156 -7.53 8.21 -15.50
CA GLU A 156 -7.94 8.48 -14.13
C GLU A 156 -7.79 7.23 -13.26
N LEU A 157 -7.01 7.35 -12.19
CA LEU A 157 -6.73 6.30 -11.22
C LEU A 157 -7.78 6.28 -10.11
N LEU A 158 -8.74 5.35 -10.19
CA LEU A 158 -9.80 5.18 -9.18
C LEU A 158 -9.28 4.68 -7.83
N ALA A 159 -8.26 3.82 -7.85
CA ALA A 159 -7.76 3.18 -6.65
C ALA A 159 -6.29 2.79 -6.79
N GLY A 160 -5.55 2.96 -5.69
CA GLY A 160 -4.14 2.60 -5.59
C GLY A 160 -3.17 3.77 -5.68
N GLN A 161 -3.63 5.01 -5.48
CA GLN A 161 -2.78 6.20 -5.39
C GLN A 161 -1.62 6.06 -4.38
N HIS A 162 -1.86 5.42 -3.22
CA HIS A 162 -0.80 5.20 -2.22
C HIS A 162 0.24 4.19 -2.71
N ARG A 163 -0.15 3.21 -3.54
CA ARG A 163 0.77 2.24 -4.17
C ARG A 163 1.64 2.92 -5.21
N VAL A 164 1.04 3.73 -6.09
CA VAL A 164 1.78 4.54 -7.08
C VAL A 164 2.79 5.44 -6.38
N ARG A 165 2.35 6.16 -5.34
CA ARG A 165 3.25 7.05 -4.62
C ARG A 165 4.37 6.30 -3.87
N ALA A 166 4.04 5.16 -3.27
CA ALA A 166 5.04 4.33 -2.60
C ALA A 166 6.07 3.76 -3.59
N LEU A 167 5.62 3.40 -4.81
CA LEU A 167 6.51 2.94 -5.88
C LEU A 167 7.47 4.05 -6.30
N GLU A 168 6.98 5.25 -6.57
CA GLU A 168 7.82 6.40 -6.94
C GLU A 168 8.90 6.69 -5.89
N GLU A 169 8.52 6.68 -4.60
CA GLU A 169 9.46 6.92 -3.50
C GLU A 169 10.46 5.77 -3.36
N TRP A 170 10.03 4.53 -3.54
CA TRP A 170 10.89 3.35 -3.46
C TRP A 170 11.89 3.28 -4.62
N VAL A 171 11.44 3.44 -5.87
CA VAL A 171 12.29 3.46 -7.08
C VAL A 171 13.37 4.53 -6.95
N LYS A 172 12.99 5.72 -6.48
CA LYS A 172 13.95 6.81 -6.24
C LYS A 172 14.97 6.48 -5.15
N GLU A 173 14.55 5.85 -4.06
CA GLU A 173 15.43 5.51 -2.93
C GLU A 173 16.36 4.33 -3.24
N ALA A 174 15.89 3.36 -4.04
CA ALA A 174 16.65 2.22 -4.48
C ALA A 174 17.53 2.49 -5.73
N ASP A 175 17.54 3.74 -6.21
CA ASP A 175 18.25 4.17 -7.43
C ASP A 175 17.92 3.30 -8.66
N LEU A 176 16.64 2.98 -8.81
CA LEU A 176 16.11 2.20 -9.93
C LEU A 176 15.65 3.15 -11.05
N GLY A 177 15.68 2.66 -12.30
CA GLY A 177 15.29 3.44 -13.46
C GLY A 177 13.77 3.57 -13.66
N GLU A 178 13.38 4.43 -14.61
CA GLU A 178 11.96 4.69 -14.93
C GLU A 178 11.22 3.46 -15.47
N GLU A 179 11.95 2.46 -15.99
CA GLU A 179 11.41 1.18 -16.44
C GLU A 179 10.68 0.40 -15.34
N GLU A 180 10.97 0.69 -14.06
CA GLU A 180 10.29 0.13 -12.89
C GLU A 180 9.00 0.87 -12.51
N LEU A 181 8.76 2.06 -13.07
CA LEU A 181 7.57 2.89 -12.81
C LEU A 181 6.36 2.42 -13.63
N TRP A 182 5.96 1.17 -13.39
CA TRP A 182 4.79 0.56 -14.01
C TRP A 182 4.00 -0.27 -12.99
N TRP A 183 2.73 -0.49 -13.31
CA TRP A 183 1.86 -1.32 -12.50
C TRP A 183 0.77 -2.02 -13.34
N PRO A 184 0.36 -3.26 -12.99
CA PRO A 184 -0.82 -3.90 -13.57
C PRO A 184 -2.10 -3.10 -13.29
N CYS A 185 -2.81 -2.71 -14.33
CA CYS A 185 -4.02 -1.89 -14.24
C CYS A 185 -5.22 -2.65 -14.79
N LYS A 186 -6.30 -2.70 -14.01
CA LYS A 186 -7.64 -3.09 -14.45
C LYS A 186 -8.36 -1.89 -15.03
N PHE A 187 -8.74 -1.99 -16.29
CA PHE A 187 -9.40 -0.93 -17.04
C PHE A 187 -10.91 -1.06 -16.89
N TYR A 188 -11.57 0.04 -16.53
CA TYR A 188 -13.02 0.14 -16.42
C TYR A 188 -13.54 1.18 -17.40
N ASP A 189 -14.68 0.87 -18.03
CA ASP A 189 -15.32 1.76 -18.98
C ASP A 189 -16.07 2.87 -18.26
N LYS A 190 -15.73 4.14 -18.53
CA LYS A 190 -16.45 5.31 -18.04
C LYS A 190 -17.95 5.24 -18.42
N GLY A 191 -18.26 4.74 -19.61
CA GLY A 191 -19.63 4.64 -20.11
C GLY A 191 -20.51 3.60 -19.40
N LYS A 192 -19.91 2.70 -18.61
CA LYS A 192 -20.63 1.64 -17.87
C LYS A 192 -20.75 1.91 -16.37
N LEU A 193 -20.29 3.08 -15.92
CA LEU A 193 -20.30 3.51 -14.52
C LEU A 193 -21.41 4.54 -14.21
N ALA A 194 -22.23 4.86 -15.21
CA ALA A 194 -23.39 5.75 -15.10
C ALA A 194 -24.63 5.03 -14.57
#